data_AF-A0A8J2EA16-F1
#
_entry.id   AF-A0A8J2EA16-F1
#
_cell.length_a   1.000
_cell.length_b   1.000
_cell.length_c   1.000
_cell.angle_alpha   90.00
_cell.angle_beta   90.00
_cell.angle_gamma   90.00
#
_symmetry.space_group_name_H-M   'P 1'
#
loop_
_entity.id
_entity.type
_entity.pdbx_description
1 polymer ?
#
loop_
_entity_poly.entity_id
_entity_poly.type
_entity_poly.pdbx_seq_one_letter_code
_entity_poly.pdbx_strand_id
1 'polypeptide(L)'
;MAVSLVSSLFENEVFLASNLRGGISRIDKNSQRRPGLDAIIISAITETIKNQFPADYKKTLFGMAINNHLTDLRRKNKVAAAAAAAVADAAVGDEGQNQQE
;
A
#
# COMPACT_ATOMS: atom_id res chain seq x y z
N MET A 1 -2.20 8.57 -13.93
CA MET A 1 -1.58 9.78 -13.35
C MET A 1 -1.85 9.92 -11.86
N ALA A 2 -3.13 9.96 -11.41
CA ALA A 2 -3.49 10.09 -9.98
C ALA A 2 -2.67 9.21 -9.04
N VAL A 3 -2.63 7.91 -9.34
CA VAL A 3 -1.89 6.91 -8.57
C VAL A 3 -0.39 7.24 -8.49
N SER A 4 0.23 7.58 -9.61
CA SER A 4 1.66 7.92 -9.66
C SER A 4 1.98 9.17 -8.83
N LEU A 5 1.12 10.18 -8.88
CA LEU A 5 1.32 11.44 -8.15
C LEU A 5 1.20 11.22 -6.65
N VAL A 6 0.21 10.43 -6.24
CA VAL A 6 0.03 10.02 -4.85
C VAL A 6 1.24 9.22 -4.38
N SER A 7 1.67 8.19 -5.11
CA SER A 7 2.82 7.37 -4.71
C SER A 7 4.16 8.13 -4.71
N SER A 8 4.27 9.25 -5.42
CA SER A 8 5.46 10.13 -5.35
C SER A 8 5.44 11.11 -4.18
N LEU A 9 4.28 11.41 -3.62
CA LEU A 9 4.11 12.41 -2.55
C LEU A 9 4.03 11.80 -1.16
N PHE A 10 3.76 10.49 -1.07
CA PHE A 10 3.73 9.75 0.17
C PHE A 10 4.85 8.70 0.19
N GLU A 11 5.53 8.57 1.32
CA GLU A 11 6.46 7.47 1.53
C GLU A 11 5.75 6.12 1.48
N ASN A 12 6.42 5.09 0.96
CA ASN A 12 5.83 3.76 0.79
C ASN A 12 5.28 3.18 2.11
N GLU A 13 5.95 3.44 3.24
CA GLU A 13 5.53 2.95 4.56
C GLU A 13 4.23 3.62 5.02
N VAL A 14 4.17 4.96 4.91
CA VAL A 14 2.96 5.76 5.18
C VAL A 14 1.81 5.28 4.32
N PHE A 15 2.10 4.96 3.06
CA PHE A 15 1.12 4.48 2.09
C PHE A 15 0.57 3.11 2.46
N LEU A 16 1.42 2.15 2.85
CA LEU A 16 1.00 0.82 3.29
C LEU A 16 0.16 0.85 4.56
N ALA A 17 0.51 1.75 5.49
CA ALA A 17 -0.16 1.93 6.78
C ALA A 17 -1.50 2.68 6.68
N SER A 18 -1.80 3.39 5.58
CA SER A 18 -2.93 4.33 5.48
C SER A 18 -4.00 3.89 4.48
N ASN A 19 -5.25 4.32 4.68
CA ASN A 19 -6.35 4.22 3.72
C ASN A 19 -6.64 5.59 3.07
N LEU A 20 -7.32 5.63 1.93
CA LEU A 20 -7.67 6.91 1.29
C LEU A 20 -8.48 7.84 2.20
N ARG A 21 -9.46 7.31 2.95
CA ARG A 21 -10.34 8.11 3.85
C ARG A 21 -10.27 7.66 5.32
N GLY A 22 -9.33 6.77 5.65
CA GLY A 22 -9.23 6.16 6.97
C GLY A 22 -10.40 5.24 7.32
N GLY A 23 -10.30 4.57 8.47
CA GLY A 23 -11.36 3.75 9.04
C GLY A 23 -11.24 2.26 8.75
N ILE A 24 -12.30 1.53 9.10
CA ILE A 24 -12.45 0.08 8.90
C ILE A 24 -13.07 -0.17 7.52
N SER A 25 -12.69 -1.26 6.84
CA SER A 25 -13.33 -1.64 5.59
C SER A 25 -14.83 -1.89 5.80
N ARG A 26 -15.66 -1.38 4.90
CA ARG A 26 -17.11 -1.64 4.92
C ARG A 26 -17.44 -3.09 4.55
N ILE A 27 -16.54 -3.74 3.79
CA ILE A 27 -16.72 -5.12 3.30
C ILE A 27 -16.18 -6.11 4.33
N ASP A 28 -14.98 -5.86 4.85
CA ASP A 28 -14.32 -6.71 5.84
C ASP A 28 -14.22 -5.99 7.18
N LYS A 29 -15.16 -6.29 8.08
CA LYS A 29 -15.21 -5.68 9.42
C LYS A 29 -14.07 -6.13 10.33
N ASN A 30 -13.38 -7.23 10.00
CA ASN A 30 -12.24 -7.73 10.75
C ASN A 30 -10.92 -7.12 10.29
N SER A 31 -10.96 -6.30 9.22
CA SER A 31 -9.77 -5.62 8.72
C SER A 31 -9.20 -4.62 9.73
N GLN A 32 -7.87 -4.51 9.74
CA GLN A 32 -7.16 -3.52 10.55
C GLN A 32 -7.67 -2.10 10.24
N ARG A 33 -8.04 -1.36 11.29
CA ARG A 33 -8.34 0.07 11.17
C ARG A 33 -7.05 0.81 10.82
N ARG A 34 -7.10 1.60 9.75
CA ARG A 34 -5.95 2.39 9.28
C ARG A 34 -6.28 3.89 9.27
N PRO A 35 -5.30 4.77 9.54
CA PRO A 35 -5.46 6.21 9.39
C PRO A 35 -5.79 6.59 7.95
N GLY A 36 -6.35 7.78 7.76
CA GLY A 36 -6.52 8.37 6.43
C GLY A 36 -5.20 8.96 5.92
N LEU A 37 -5.03 9.01 4.60
CA LEU A 37 -4.01 9.86 3.99
C LEU A 37 -4.30 11.33 4.30
N ASP A 38 -3.25 12.14 4.31
CA ASP A 38 -3.37 13.58 4.56
C ASP A 38 -4.38 14.21 3.60
N ALA A 39 -5.47 14.73 4.19
CA ALA A 39 -6.59 15.28 3.44
C ALA A 39 -6.18 16.53 2.63
N ILE A 40 -5.20 17.31 3.10
CA ILE A 40 -4.72 18.52 2.43
C ILE A 40 -4.01 18.12 1.14
N ILE A 41 -3.07 17.18 1.23
CA ILE A 41 -2.33 16.67 0.07
C ILE A 41 -3.29 16.03 -0.94
N ILE A 42 -4.21 15.18 -0.47
CA ILE A 42 -5.19 14.54 -1.34
C ILE A 42 -6.10 15.57 -2.03
N SER A 43 -6.50 16.64 -1.34
CA SER A 43 -7.29 17.72 -1.94
C SER A 43 -6.51 18.43 -3.05
N ALA A 44 -5.26 18.80 -2.79
CA ALA A 44 -4.40 19.45 -3.78
C ALA A 44 -4.17 18.58 -5.04
N ILE A 45 -3.94 17.28 -4.86
CA ILE A 45 -3.83 16.31 -5.97
C ILE A 45 -5.14 16.25 -6.76
N THR A 46 -6.27 16.19 -6.04
CA THR A 46 -7.59 16.11 -6.66
C THR A 46 -7.87 17.34 -7.52
N GLU A 47 -7.58 18.53 -7.01
CA GLU A 47 -7.74 19.79 -7.75
C GLU A 47 -6.80 19.86 -8.96
N THR A 48 -5.54 19.47 -8.79
CA THR A 48 -4.56 19.45 -9.88
C THR A 48 -5.04 18.58 -11.05
N ILE A 49 -5.52 17.37 -10.76
CA ILE A 49 -5.99 16.45 -11.79
C ILE A 49 -7.31 16.93 -12.41
N LYS A 50 -8.21 17.49 -11.62
CA LYS A 50 -9.46 18.06 -12.10
C LYS A 50 -9.20 19.22 -13.07
N ASN A 51 -8.21 20.06 -12.78
CA ASN A 51 -7.84 21.20 -13.62
C ASN A 51 -7.11 20.75 -14.89
N GLN A 52 -6.24 19.74 -14.80
CA GLN A 52 -5.46 19.25 -15.93
C GLN A 52 -6.27 18.35 -16.88
N PHE A 53 -7.21 17.55 -16.36
CA PHE A 53 -8.01 16.59 -17.12
C PHE A 53 -9.51 16.69 -16.78
N PRO A 54 -10.15 17.83 -17.05
CA PRO A 54 -11.54 18.05 -16.63
C PRO A 54 -12.53 17.09 -17.28
N ALA A 55 -12.31 16.68 -18.53
CA ALA A 55 -13.19 15.76 -19.25
C ALA A 55 -13.12 14.32 -18.73
N ASP A 56 -11.94 13.88 -18.27
CA ASP A 56 -11.68 12.51 -17.82
C ASP A 56 -11.83 12.35 -16.30
N TYR A 57 -11.85 13.46 -15.56
CA TYR A 57 -11.91 13.43 -14.11
C TYR A 57 -13.28 12.95 -13.61
N LYS A 58 -13.29 11.76 -13.02
CA LYS A 58 -14.42 11.21 -12.27
C LYS A 58 -14.01 10.91 -10.84
N LYS A 59 -14.60 11.63 -9.88
CA LYS A 59 -14.31 11.50 -8.44
C LYS A 59 -14.36 10.05 -7.93
N THR A 60 -15.33 9.27 -8.41
CA THR A 60 -15.49 7.86 -8.05
C THR A 60 -14.33 7.00 -8.56
N LEU A 61 -13.92 7.20 -9.81
CA LEU A 61 -12.79 6.48 -10.40
C LEU A 61 -11.46 6.86 -9.73
N PHE A 62 -11.28 8.14 -9.38
CA PHE A 62 -10.12 8.60 -8.64
C PHE A 62 -9.97 7.85 -7.30
N GLY A 63 -11.04 7.81 -6.50
CA GLY A 63 -11.00 7.11 -5.20
C GLY A 63 -10.81 5.61 -5.35
N MET A 64 -11.44 5.00 -6.36
CA MET A 64 -11.28 3.58 -6.67
C MET A 64 -9.84 3.25 -7.08
N ALA A 65 -9.23 4.04 -7.96
CA ALA A 65 -7.87 3.82 -8.44
C ALA A 65 -6.84 3.85 -7.29
N ILE A 66 -6.97 4.80 -6.35
CA ILE A 66 -6.06 4.89 -5.20
C ILE A 66 -6.25 3.69 -4.26
N ASN A 67 -7.49 3.32 -3.94
CA ASN A 67 -7.75 2.16 -3.07
C ASN A 67 -7.28 0.84 -3.70
N ASN A 68 -7.44 0.66 -5.00
CA ASN A 68 -6.94 -0.52 -5.72
C ASN A 68 -5.41 -0.57 -5.64
N HIS A 69 -4.74 0.56 -5.88
CA HIS A 69 -3.29 0.63 -5.77
C HIS A 69 -2.78 0.31 -4.36
N LEU A 70 -3.42 0.87 -3.32
CA LEU A 70 -3.11 0.55 -1.91
C LEU A 70 -3.25 -0.95 -1.63
N THR A 71 -4.31 -1.57 -2.16
CA THR A 71 -4.57 -3.00 -1.99
C THR A 71 -3.50 -3.85 -2.69
N ASP A 72 -3.13 -3.47 -3.91
CA ASP A 72 -2.10 -4.17 -4.68
C ASP A 72 -0.72 -4.04 -4.04
N LEU A 73 -0.36 -2.85 -3.54
CA LEU A 73 0.90 -2.64 -2.82
C LEU A 73 0.97 -3.51 -1.56
N ARG A 74 -0.10 -3.60 -0.78
CA ARG A 74 -0.16 -4.47 0.40
C ARG A 74 -0.04 -5.95 0.03
N ARG A 75 -0.67 -6.37 -1.08
CA ARG A 75 -0.55 -7.74 -1.58
C ARG A 75 0.91 -8.03 -1.96
N LYS A 76 1.54 -7.15 -2.73
CA LYS A 76 2.96 -7.27 -3.12
C LYS A 76 3.89 -7.30 -1.90
N ASN A 77 3.66 -6.42 -0.93
CA ASN A 77 4.48 -6.39 0.28
C ASN A 77 4.32 -7.66 1.13
N LYS A 78 3.09 -8.21 1.23
CA LYS A 78 2.86 -9.50 1.92
C LYS A 78 3.60 -10.65 1.23
N VAL A 79 3.58 -10.69 -0.11
CA VAL A 79 4.31 -11.70 -0.89
C VAL A 79 5.82 -11.55 -0.71
N ALA A 80 6.34 -10.32 -0.77
CA ALA A 80 7.76 -10.03 -0.56
C ALA A 80 8.20 -10.41 0.86
N ALA A 81 7.41 -10.09 1.88
CA ALA A 81 7.69 -10.47 3.26
C ALA A 81 7.66 -11.98 3.48
N ALA A 82 6.70 -12.70 2.87
CA ALA A 82 6.65 -14.15 2.94
C ALA A 82 7.84 -14.83 2.23
N ALA A 83 8.25 -14.29 1.08
CA ALA A 83 9.45 -14.74 0.38
C ALA A 83 10.72 -14.50 1.20
N ALA A 84 10.86 -13.32 1.82
CA ALA A 84 11.98 -13.00 2.70
C ALA A 84 12.03 -13.91 3.94
N ALA A 85 10.88 -14.20 4.55
CA ALA A 85 10.79 -15.10 5.69
C ALA A 85 11.17 -16.56 5.33
N ALA A 86 10.80 -17.03 4.14
CA ALA A 86 11.17 -18.38 3.67
C ALA A 86 12.68 -18.53 3.39
N VAL A 87 13.36 -17.46 2.98
CA VAL A 87 14.82 -17.48 2.79
C VAL A 87 15.57 -17.41 4.12
N ALA A 88 15.03 -16.68 5.11
CA ALA A 88 15.61 -16.62 6.45
C ALA A 88 15.54 -17.97 7.20
N ASP A 89 14.46 -18.74 7.01
CA ASP A 89 14.29 -20.08 7.61
C ASP A 89 15.24 -21.13 7.00
N ALA A 90 15.61 -20.98 5.71
CA ALA A 90 16.55 -21.86 5.03
C ALA A 90 18.03 -21.62 5.43
N ALA A 91 18.37 -20.45 5.99
CA ALA A 91 19.75 -20.09 6.33
C ALA A 91 20.21 -20.57 7.72
N VAL A 92 19.32 -21.10 8.56
CA VAL A 92 19.63 -21.54 9.93
C VAL A 92 19.94 -23.06 10.01
N GLY A 93 19.89 -23.77 8.88
CA GLY A 93 19.98 -25.24 8.84
C GLY A 93 21.34 -25.89 8.59
N ASP A 94 22.45 -25.14 8.46
CA ASP A 94 23.76 -25.69 8.02
C ASP A 94 24.92 -25.44 9.02
N GLU A 95 24.66 -25.49 10.33
CA GLU A 95 25.73 -25.56 11.32
C GLU A 95 25.50 -26.73 12.29
N GLY A 96 26.27 -27.80 12.12
CA GLY A 96 26.60 -28.70 13.22
C GLY A 96 26.28 -30.18 13.04
N GLN A 97 26.91 -30.85 12.08
CA GLN A 97 27.17 -32.29 12.18
C GLN A 97 28.59 -32.60 11.69
N ASN A 98 29.58 -32.34 12.54
CA ASN A 98 30.91 -32.97 12.43
C ASN A 98 31.62 -32.96 13.78
N GLN A 99 31.17 -33.81 14.69
CA GLN A 99 31.99 -34.33 15.79
C GLN A 99 31.54 -35.77 16.06
N GLN A 100 32.28 -36.74 15.52
CA GLN A 100 32.42 -38.06 16.13
C GLN A 100 33.89 -38.45 16.00
N GLU A 101 34.51 -38.53 17.18
CA GLU A 101 35.83 -39.11 17.46
C GLU A 101 35.84 -40.62 17.25
#